data_AF-A0A959KKA3-F1
#
_entry.id   AF-A0A959KKA3-F1
#
_cell.length_a   1.000
_cell.length_b   1.000
_cell.length_c   1.000
_cell.angle_alpha   90.00
_cell.angle_beta   90.00
_cell.angle_gamma   90.00
#
_symmetry.space_group_name_H-M   'P 1'
#
loop_
_entity.id
_entity.type
_entity.pdbx_description
1 polymer ?
#
loop_
_entity_poly.entity_id
_entity_poly.type
_entity_poly.pdbx_seq_one_letter_code
_entity_poly.pdbx_strand_id
1 'polypeptide(L)'
;ANAEEIKRVLSNLYQGLSGEEQAVISQLEEMAVSLNSVRKFHPALESLHQRLQGAIYELQDMAEEFERIGESTEYDGERIVEVQQRLDVLYRLQNKHQVSSIGELLEIQQRLEGQLQTYGDRSDEIDAIQARLDVLEKSLQERAAGLSERRREVVPGFQKNVLSLLEQLSMEHAQLQIQVRPTRTLTSTGTDEVEFLFAANKGGRLLPMKDVASGGELSRLTLVTKSLVASAIPLPTLIFDEIDTGISGDVALKMGNIMRGLSDQHQVVSITHSPQVASKANTHYFVFKQIKDERTVTRVRSLSQEERIRAIATMLSQNPPSDSAIENAKELLGVA
;
A
#
# COMPACT_ATOMS: atom_id res chain seq x y z
N ALA A 1 -40.74 -43.50 -26.04
CA ALA A 1 -41.89 -42.76 -26.59
C ALA A 1 -42.55 -43.56 -27.71
N ASN A 2 -42.00 -43.59 -28.93
CA ASN A 2 -42.69 -44.23 -30.07
C ASN A 2 -42.93 -45.74 -29.90
N ALA A 3 -41.98 -46.50 -29.35
CA ALA A 3 -42.13 -47.95 -29.13
C ALA A 3 -43.20 -48.30 -28.06
N GLU A 4 -43.31 -47.50 -27.00
CA GLU A 4 -44.35 -47.67 -25.96
C GLU A 4 -45.74 -47.39 -26.51
N GLU A 5 -45.86 -46.31 -27.28
CA GLU A 5 -47.12 -45.92 -27.90
C GLU A 5 -47.59 -46.97 -28.92
N ILE A 6 -46.69 -47.48 -29.75
CA ILE A 6 -46.96 -48.57 -30.70
C ILE A 6 -47.46 -49.82 -29.97
N LYS A 7 -46.73 -50.28 -28.93
CA LYS A 7 -47.10 -51.48 -28.17
C LYS A 7 -48.46 -51.35 -27.48
N ARG A 8 -48.74 -50.18 -26.90
CA ARG A 8 -50.03 -49.88 -26.26
C ARG A 8 -51.19 -49.89 -27.27
N VAL A 9 -51.03 -49.26 -28.42
CA VAL A 9 -52.08 -49.19 -29.45
C VAL A 9 -52.37 -50.58 -30.03
N LEU A 10 -51.33 -51.35 -30.35
CA LEU A 10 -51.48 -52.70 -30.90
C LEU A 10 -52.10 -53.67 -29.89
N SER A 11 -51.71 -53.61 -28.62
CA SER A 11 -52.33 -54.41 -27.56
C SER A 11 -53.82 -54.11 -27.38
N ASN A 12 -54.23 -52.85 -27.50
CA ASN A 12 -55.65 -52.47 -27.44
C ASN A 12 -56.43 -52.98 -28.66
N LEU A 13 -55.84 -52.91 -29.86
CA LEU A 13 -56.46 -53.42 -31.08
C LEU A 13 -56.64 -54.94 -31.04
N TYR A 14 -55.64 -55.67 -30.55
CA TYR A 14 -55.72 -57.11 -30.31
C TYR A 14 -56.85 -57.47 -29.34
N GLN A 15 -56.90 -56.82 -28.16
CA GLN A 15 -57.95 -57.08 -27.18
C GLN A 15 -59.35 -56.79 -27.71
N GLY A 16 -59.52 -55.74 -28.53
CA GLY A 16 -60.81 -55.43 -29.16
C GLY A 16 -61.26 -56.49 -30.17
N LEU A 17 -60.33 -57.12 -30.90
CA LEU A 17 -60.65 -58.14 -31.88
C LEU A 17 -60.84 -59.54 -31.26
N SER A 18 -59.94 -59.95 -30.35
CA SER A 18 -59.79 -61.34 -29.89
C SER A 18 -59.73 -61.52 -28.36
N GLY A 19 -60.03 -60.47 -27.57
CA GLY A 19 -60.01 -60.53 -26.10
C GLY A 19 -61.14 -61.36 -25.46
N GLU A 20 -61.14 -61.43 -24.12
CA GLU A 20 -62.05 -62.31 -23.36
C GLU A 20 -63.49 -61.75 -23.21
N GLU A 21 -63.68 -60.43 -23.17
CA GLU A 21 -65.01 -59.79 -23.05
C GLU A 21 -65.39 -59.05 -24.33
N GLN A 22 -66.56 -59.38 -24.89
CA GLN A 22 -67.14 -58.71 -26.06
C GLN A 22 -66.25 -58.65 -27.32
N ALA A 23 -65.32 -59.58 -27.51
CA ALA A 23 -64.49 -59.63 -28.72
C ALA A 23 -65.34 -59.66 -30.00
N VAL A 24 -64.95 -58.81 -30.95
CA VAL A 24 -65.64 -58.68 -32.24
C VAL A 24 -65.66 -60.02 -32.97
N ILE A 25 -64.56 -60.78 -32.94
CA ILE A 25 -64.46 -62.11 -33.56
C ILE A 25 -65.48 -63.06 -32.94
N SER A 26 -65.56 -63.15 -31.61
CA SER A 26 -66.52 -64.03 -30.91
C SER A 26 -67.98 -63.67 -31.23
N GLN A 27 -68.31 -62.37 -31.30
CA GLN A 27 -69.64 -61.92 -31.70
C GLN A 27 -69.97 -62.29 -33.15
N LEU A 28 -69.00 -62.15 -34.07
CA LEU A 28 -69.17 -62.54 -35.47
C LEU A 28 -69.32 -64.06 -35.63
N GLU A 29 -68.62 -64.86 -34.82
CA GLU A 29 -68.76 -66.31 -34.77
C GLU A 29 -70.17 -66.73 -34.32
N GLU A 30 -70.73 -66.10 -33.28
CA GLU A 30 -72.13 -66.32 -32.85
C GLU A 30 -73.14 -65.95 -33.95
N MET A 31 -72.91 -64.84 -34.65
CA MET A 31 -73.72 -64.44 -35.81
C MET A 31 -73.58 -65.46 -36.96
N ALA A 32 -72.39 -66.00 -37.18
CA ALA A 32 -72.15 -67.02 -38.20
C ALA A 32 -72.85 -68.33 -37.87
N VAL A 33 -72.88 -68.76 -36.60
CA VAL A 33 -73.65 -69.92 -36.11
C VAL A 33 -75.15 -69.70 -36.32
N SER A 34 -75.65 -68.51 -35.99
CA SER A 34 -77.05 -68.15 -36.18
C SER A 34 -77.44 -68.19 -37.66
N LEU A 35 -76.62 -67.62 -38.54
CA LEU A 35 -76.81 -67.64 -39.99
C LEU A 35 -76.72 -69.06 -40.57
N ASN A 36 -75.83 -69.90 -40.04
CA ASN A 36 -75.68 -71.30 -40.45
C ASN A 36 -76.96 -72.12 -40.23
N SER A 37 -77.71 -71.82 -39.16
CA SER A 37 -78.97 -72.52 -38.85
C SER A 37 -80.07 -72.30 -39.91
N VAL A 38 -80.03 -71.17 -40.62
CA VAL A 38 -81.04 -70.77 -41.62
C VAL A 38 -80.54 -70.82 -43.07
N ARG A 39 -79.26 -71.11 -43.31
CA ARG A 39 -78.64 -71.04 -44.66
C ARG A 39 -79.32 -71.92 -45.71
N LYS A 40 -79.90 -73.05 -45.30
CA LYS A 40 -80.57 -74.01 -46.19
C LYS A 40 -81.90 -73.50 -46.76
N PHE A 41 -82.46 -72.43 -46.19
CA PHE A 41 -83.78 -71.91 -46.59
C PHE A 41 -83.72 -70.93 -47.77
N HIS A 42 -82.55 -70.38 -48.12
CA HIS A 42 -82.42 -69.48 -49.27
C HIS A 42 -80.98 -69.48 -49.86
N PRO A 43 -80.79 -69.66 -51.18
CA PRO A 43 -79.46 -69.78 -51.80
C PRO A 43 -78.50 -68.61 -51.53
N ALA A 44 -79.02 -67.39 -51.42
CA ALA A 44 -78.19 -66.21 -51.11
C ALA A 44 -77.60 -66.21 -49.69
N LEU A 45 -78.20 -66.94 -48.74
CA LEU A 45 -77.71 -67.00 -47.36
C LEU A 45 -76.41 -67.81 -47.24
N GLU A 46 -76.20 -68.81 -48.11
CA GLU A 46 -74.93 -69.55 -48.17
C GLU A 46 -73.77 -68.62 -48.56
N SER A 47 -73.97 -67.77 -49.57
CA SER A 47 -72.96 -66.79 -49.98
C SER A 47 -72.67 -65.75 -48.89
N LEU A 48 -73.69 -65.30 -48.15
CA LEU A 48 -73.49 -64.38 -47.02
C LEU A 48 -72.76 -65.06 -45.86
N HIS A 49 -73.05 -66.34 -45.59
CA HIS A 49 -72.35 -67.11 -44.56
C HIS A 49 -70.86 -67.27 -44.89
N GLN A 50 -70.52 -67.60 -46.14
CA GLN A 50 -69.13 -67.69 -46.60
C GLN A 50 -68.40 -66.35 -46.50
N ARG A 51 -69.05 -65.23 -46.84
CA ARG A 51 -68.47 -63.89 -46.67
C ARG A 51 -68.23 -63.52 -45.21
N LEU A 52 -69.16 -63.89 -44.32
CA LEU A 52 -69.02 -63.65 -42.88
C LEU A 52 -67.87 -64.48 -42.29
N GLN A 53 -67.74 -65.75 -42.69
CA GLN A 53 -66.59 -66.59 -42.32
C GLN A 53 -65.26 -66.03 -42.83
N GLY A 54 -65.23 -65.54 -44.08
CA GLY A 54 -64.05 -64.89 -44.63
C GLY A 54 -63.63 -63.65 -43.82
N ALA A 55 -64.59 -62.82 -43.41
CA ALA A 55 -64.31 -61.66 -42.56
C ALA A 55 -63.79 -62.05 -41.17
N ILE A 56 -64.28 -63.17 -40.61
CA ILE A 56 -63.77 -63.70 -39.33
C ILE A 56 -62.30 -64.10 -39.47
N TYR A 57 -61.92 -64.83 -40.52
CA TYR A 57 -60.53 -65.24 -40.74
C TYR A 57 -59.58 -64.06 -40.96
N GLU A 58 -60.00 -63.05 -41.72
CA GLU A 58 -59.19 -61.82 -41.92
C GLU A 58 -58.99 -61.06 -40.60
N LEU A 59 -60.03 -60.96 -39.77
CA LEU A 59 -59.91 -60.31 -38.45
C LEU A 59 -59.04 -61.12 -37.49
N GLN A 60 -59.06 -62.45 -37.57
CA GLN A 60 -58.17 -63.33 -36.80
C GLN A 60 -56.70 -63.12 -37.20
N ASP A 61 -56.39 -63.12 -38.50
CA ASP A 61 -55.03 -62.88 -39.00
C ASP A 61 -54.52 -61.48 -38.61
N MET A 62 -55.38 -60.46 -38.72
CA MET A 62 -55.05 -59.11 -38.25
C MET A 62 -54.78 -59.06 -36.74
N ALA A 63 -55.55 -59.78 -35.92
CA ALA A 63 -55.33 -59.85 -34.49
C ALA A 63 -53.97 -60.50 -34.18
N GLU A 64 -53.67 -61.66 -34.79
CA GLU A 64 -52.38 -62.34 -34.64
C GLU A 64 -51.20 -61.44 -35.07
N GLU A 65 -51.36 -60.67 -36.15
CA GLU A 65 -50.34 -59.72 -36.59
C GLU A 65 -50.15 -58.55 -35.63
N PHE A 66 -51.23 -58.01 -35.05
CA PHE A 66 -51.13 -56.98 -34.02
C PHE A 66 -50.41 -57.48 -32.77
N GLU A 67 -50.68 -58.71 -32.33
CA GLU A 67 -49.99 -59.34 -31.21
C GLU A 67 -48.51 -59.55 -31.51
N ARG A 68 -48.17 -60.13 -32.67
CA ARG A 68 -46.80 -60.37 -33.11
C ARG A 68 -45.96 -59.08 -33.19
N ILE A 69 -46.50 -58.02 -33.78
CA ILE A 69 -45.81 -56.72 -33.85
C ILE A 69 -45.70 -56.10 -32.45
N GLY A 70 -46.73 -56.24 -31.61
CA GLY A 70 -46.71 -55.75 -30.23
C GLY A 70 -45.66 -56.45 -29.34
N GLU A 71 -45.54 -57.76 -29.45
CA GLU A 71 -44.55 -58.56 -28.71
C GLU A 71 -43.12 -58.28 -29.15
N SER A 72 -42.88 -58.18 -30.46
CA SER A 72 -41.57 -57.87 -31.04
C SER A 72 -41.12 -56.43 -30.81
N THR A 73 -42.02 -55.55 -30.37
CA THR A 73 -41.67 -54.18 -29.94
C THR A 73 -41.10 -54.23 -28.51
N GLU A 74 -39.77 -54.26 -28.41
CA GLU A 74 -39.04 -54.15 -27.14
C GLU A 74 -38.97 -52.68 -26.67
N TYR A 75 -39.26 -52.46 -25.39
CA TYR A 75 -39.23 -51.15 -24.73
C TYR A 75 -38.58 -51.30 -23.36
N ASP A 76 -37.51 -50.55 -23.12
CA ASP A 76 -36.86 -50.43 -21.82
C ASP A 76 -37.28 -49.11 -21.15
N GLY A 77 -38.27 -49.21 -20.26
CA GLY A 77 -38.81 -48.06 -19.55
C GLY A 77 -37.85 -47.47 -18.53
N GLU A 78 -37.01 -48.29 -17.89
CA GLU A 78 -36.04 -47.80 -16.92
C GLU A 78 -34.99 -46.94 -17.61
N ARG A 79 -34.51 -47.38 -18.78
CA ARG A 79 -33.55 -46.61 -19.57
C ARG A 79 -34.09 -45.27 -20.03
N ILE A 80 -35.36 -45.19 -20.42
CA ILE A 80 -35.98 -43.93 -20.84
C ILE A 80 -36.11 -42.95 -19.68
N VAL A 81 -36.51 -43.45 -18.51
CA VAL A 81 -36.55 -42.62 -17.29
C VAL A 81 -35.16 -42.10 -16.95
N GLU A 82 -34.12 -42.93 -17.02
CA GLU A 82 -32.73 -42.53 -16.78
C GLU A 82 -32.28 -41.42 -17.75
N VAL A 83 -32.52 -41.60 -19.05
CA VAL A 83 -32.16 -40.61 -20.08
C VAL A 83 -32.93 -39.31 -19.89
N GLN A 84 -34.22 -39.38 -19.59
CA GLN A 84 -35.05 -38.19 -19.35
C GLN A 84 -34.55 -37.41 -18.13
N GLN A 85 -34.27 -38.09 -17.03
CA GLN A 85 -33.68 -37.47 -15.84
C GLN A 85 -32.34 -36.80 -16.13
N ARG A 86 -31.50 -37.43 -16.97
CA ARG A 86 -30.21 -36.85 -17.38
C ARG A 86 -30.39 -35.60 -18.23
N LEU A 87 -31.33 -35.62 -19.18
CA LEU A 87 -31.68 -34.45 -19.99
C LEU A 87 -32.24 -33.30 -19.13
N ASP A 88 -33.09 -33.61 -18.15
CA ASP A 88 -33.65 -32.61 -17.23
C ASP A 88 -32.57 -31.93 -16.38
N VAL A 89 -31.50 -32.65 -16.01
CA VAL A 89 -30.32 -32.04 -15.36
C VAL A 89 -29.62 -31.08 -16.32
N LEU A 90 -29.37 -31.51 -17.56
CA LEU A 90 -28.70 -30.68 -18.57
C LEU A 90 -29.49 -29.41 -18.88
N TYR A 91 -30.79 -29.50 -19.13
CA TYR A 91 -31.65 -28.35 -19.39
C TYR A 91 -31.75 -27.40 -18.19
N ARG A 92 -31.82 -27.92 -16.96
CA ARG A 92 -31.77 -27.08 -15.75
C ARG A 92 -30.46 -26.29 -15.66
N LEU A 93 -29.33 -26.93 -15.97
CA LEU A 93 -28.03 -26.26 -15.97
C LEU A 93 -27.95 -25.22 -17.09
N GLN A 94 -28.39 -25.55 -18.30
CA GLN A 94 -28.44 -24.62 -19.44
C GLN A 94 -29.28 -23.38 -19.11
N ASN A 95 -30.48 -23.56 -18.54
CA ASN A 95 -31.34 -22.46 -18.13
C ASN A 95 -30.73 -21.62 -16.99
N LYS A 96 -30.13 -22.27 -15.98
CA LYS A 96 -29.47 -21.57 -14.87
C LYS A 96 -28.34 -20.66 -15.36
N HIS A 97 -27.59 -21.13 -16.35
CA HIS A 97 -26.42 -20.44 -16.88
C HIS A 97 -26.69 -19.64 -18.17
N GLN A 98 -27.95 -19.64 -18.65
CA GLN A 98 -28.41 -18.92 -19.84
C GLN A 98 -27.63 -19.28 -21.11
N VAL A 99 -27.44 -20.58 -21.34
CA VAL A 99 -26.69 -21.11 -22.49
C VAL A 99 -27.51 -22.11 -23.28
N SER A 100 -27.19 -22.24 -24.57
CA SER A 100 -27.99 -23.01 -25.53
C SER A 100 -27.39 -24.37 -25.87
N SER A 101 -26.11 -24.59 -25.53
CA SER A 101 -25.37 -25.81 -25.87
C SER A 101 -24.62 -26.40 -24.67
N ILE A 102 -24.28 -27.69 -24.75
CA ILE A 102 -23.44 -28.36 -23.76
C ILE A 102 -22.00 -27.82 -23.81
N GLY A 103 -21.53 -27.41 -25.00
CA GLY A 103 -20.21 -26.78 -25.15
C GLY A 103 -20.09 -25.51 -24.33
N GLU A 104 -21.08 -24.61 -24.43
CA GLU A 104 -21.13 -23.38 -23.63
C GLU A 104 -21.18 -23.66 -22.11
N LEU A 105 -21.86 -24.73 -21.67
CA LEU A 105 -21.85 -25.16 -20.26
C LEU A 105 -20.44 -25.55 -19.78
N LEU A 106 -19.68 -26.26 -20.61
CA LEU A 106 -18.31 -26.68 -20.28
C LEU A 106 -17.35 -25.49 -20.26
N GLU A 107 -17.53 -24.51 -21.14
CA GLU A 107 -16.77 -23.25 -21.09
C GLU A 107 -17.03 -22.49 -19.78
N ILE A 108 -18.28 -22.47 -19.30
CA ILE A 108 -18.62 -21.88 -18.00
C ILE A 108 -17.96 -22.64 -16.86
N GLN A 109 -17.95 -23.97 -16.89
CA GLN A 109 -17.26 -24.79 -15.89
C GLN A 109 -15.77 -24.44 -15.84
N GLN A 110 -15.07 -24.48 -16.99
CA GLN A 110 -13.65 -24.16 -17.05
C GLN A 110 -13.35 -22.75 -16.56
N ARG A 111 -14.19 -21.78 -16.91
CA ARG A 111 -14.06 -20.41 -16.41
C ARG A 111 -14.21 -20.33 -14.89
N LEU A 112 -15.19 -21.01 -14.31
CA LEU A 112 -15.42 -21.03 -12.86
C LEU A 112 -14.30 -21.76 -12.11
N GLU A 113 -13.81 -22.88 -12.66
CA GLU A 113 -12.65 -23.61 -12.11
C GLU A 113 -11.38 -22.75 -12.12
N GLY A 114 -11.09 -22.06 -13.24
CA GLY A 114 -9.96 -21.14 -13.32
C GLY A 114 -10.08 -19.95 -12.36
N GLN A 115 -11.29 -19.40 -12.19
CA GLN A 115 -11.55 -18.36 -11.19
C GLN A 115 -11.28 -18.88 -9.77
N LEU A 116 -11.77 -20.07 -9.41
CA LEU A 116 -11.55 -20.67 -8.09
C LEU A 116 -10.07 -20.94 -7.80
N GLN A 117 -9.31 -21.45 -8.77
CA GLN A 117 -7.87 -21.64 -8.62
C GLN A 117 -7.16 -20.30 -8.34
N THR A 118 -7.52 -19.24 -9.08
CA THR A 118 -6.96 -17.90 -8.86
C THR A 118 -7.22 -17.38 -7.44
N TYR A 119 -8.37 -17.71 -6.83
CA TYR A 119 -8.66 -17.32 -5.44
C TYR A 119 -7.83 -18.13 -4.42
N GLY A 120 -7.58 -19.41 -4.68
CA GLY A 120 -6.70 -20.24 -3.84
C GLY A 120 -5.28 -19.69 -3.80
N ASP A 121 -4.69 -19.41 -4.98
CA ASP A 121 -3.34 -18.86 -5.09
C ASP A 121 -3.17 -17.52 -4.36
N ARG A 122 -4.21 -16.67 -4.37
CA ARG A 122 -4.19 -15.37 -3.69
C ARG A 122 -4.16 -15.48 -2.17
N SER A 123 -4.77 -16.52 -1.59
CA SER A 123 -4.72 -16.73 -0.13
C SER A 123 -3.29 -17.04 0.30
N ASP A 124 -2.63 -17.94 -0.42
CA ASP A 124 -1.24 -18.31 -0.15
C ASP A 124 -0.29 -17.11 -0.37
N GLU A 125 -0.56 -16.27 -1.39
CA GLU A 125 0.20 -15.04 -1.62
C GLU A 125 0.02 -14.03 -0.47
N ILE A 126 -1.19 -13.86 0.04
CA ILE A 126 -1.47 -12.98 1.20
C ILE A 126 -0.73 -13.49 2.43
N ASP A 127 -0.80 -14.78 2.73
CA ASP A 127 -0.14 -15.38 3.90
C ASP A 127 1.39 -15.24 3.79
N ALA A 128 1.95 -15.44 2.59
CA ALA A 128 3.38 -15.23 2.33
C ALA A 128 3.80 -13.75 2.51
N ILE A 129 2.99 -12.80 2.02
CA ILE A 129 3.25 -11.37 2.21
C ILE A 129 3.14 -10.98 3.68
N GLN A 130 2.15 -11.50 4.41
CA GLN A 130 1.96 -11.24 5.83
C GLN A 130 3.15 -11.76 6.65
N ALA A 131 3.59 -12.99 6.41
CA ALA A 131 4.77 -13.53 7.07
C ALA A 131 6.03 -12.69 6.78
N ARG A 132 6.17 -12.17 5.55
CA ARG A 132 7.27 -11.28 5.19
C ARG A 132 7.18 -9.92 5.90
N LEU A 133 5.98 -9.36 6.03
CA LEU A 133 5.74 -8.13 6.78
C LEU A 133 6.14 -8.29 8.24
N ASP A 134 5.73 -9.38 8.90
CA ASP A 134 6.03 -9.63 10.30
C ASP A 134 7.55 -9.72 10.55
N VAL A 135 8.29 -10.38 9.64
CA VAL A 135 9.76 -10.45 9.69
C VAL A 135 10.40 -9.07 9.52
N LEU A 136 9.91 -8.27 8.57
CA LEU A 136 10.42 -6.93 8.31
C LEU A 136 10.11 -5.98 9.48
N GLU A 137 8.91 -6.07 10.06
CA GLU A 137 8.50 -5.28 11.21
C GLU A 137 9.37 -5.58 12.42
N LYS A 138 9.64 -6.87 12.71
CA LYS A 138 10.53 -7.26 13.80
C LYS A 138 11.94 -6.71 13.61
N SER A 139 12.51 -6.86 12.41
CA SER A 139 13.83 -6.30 12.07
C SER A 139 13.85 -4.77 12.21
N LEU A 140 12.77 -4.10 11.81
CA LEU A 140 12.64 -2.64 11.94
C LEU A 140 12.59 -2.21 13.40
N GLN A 141 11.84 -2.91 14.24
CA GLN A 141 11.74 -2.67 15.68
C GLN A 141 13.09 -2.87 16.39
N GLU A 142 13.82 -3.94 16.07
CA GLU A 142 15.16 -4.20 16.61
C GLU A 142 16.14 -3.07 16.25
N ARG A 143 16.12 -2.61 14.98
CA ARG A 143 16.96 -1.49 14.53
C ARG A 143 16.58 -0.17 15.20
N ALA A 144 15.29 0.08 15.38
CA ALA A 144 14.81 1.30 16.04
C ALA A 144 15.17 1.30 17.54
N ALA A 145 15.08 0.16 18.21
CA ALA A 145 15.53 0.00 19.60
C ALA A 145 17.03 0.32 19.73
N GLY A 146 17.87 -0.27 18.86
CA GLY A 146 19.31 0.02 18.85
C GLY A 146 19.64 1.50 18.56
N LEU A 147 18.85 2.17 17.72
CA LEU A 147 18.97 3.62 17.50
C LEU A 147 18.59 4.43 18.75
N SER A 148 17.51 4.05 19.43
CA SER A 148 17.05 4.71 20.66
C SER A 148 18.07 4.58 21.81
N GLU A 149 18.67 3.40 21.97
CA GLU A 149 19.73 3.17 22.95
C GLU A 149 20.94 4.07 22.69
N ARG A 150 21.46 4.08 21.45
CA ARG A 150 22.59 4.94 21.07
C ARG A 150 22.30 6.43 21.28
N ARG A 151 21.07 6.87 21.00
CA ARG A 151 20.66 8.26 21.29
C ARG A 151 20.79 8.57 22.78
N ARG A 152 20.28 7.70 23.65
CA ARG A 152 20.34 7.88 25.11
C ARG A 152 21.78 7.85 25.63
N GLU A 153 22.64 7.02 25.05
CA GLU A 153 24.07 6.95 25.41
C GLU A 153 24.84 8.24 25.07
N VAL A 154 24.55 8.87 23.93
CA VAL A 154 25.26 10.09 23.48
C VAL A 154 24.80 11.35 24.22
N VAL A 155 23.54 11.40 24.66
CA VAL A 155 22.92 12.59 25.27
C VAL A 155 23.75 13.19 26.42
N PRO A 156 24.17 12.43 27.45
CA PRO A 156 24.91 13.00 28.58
C PRO A 156 26.25 13.63 28.16
N GLY A 157 26.99 12.97 27.26
CA GLY A 157 28.27 13.47 26.76
C GLY A 157 28.09 14.74 25.93
N PHE A 158 27.08 14.76 25.07
CA PHE A 158 26.73 15.93 24.27
C PHE A 158 26.33 17.12 25.15
N GLN A 159 25.45 16.91 26.13
CA GLN A 159 25.02 17.96 27.06
C GLN A 159 26.22 18.56 27.80
N LYS A 160 27.13 17.72 28.31
CA LYS A 160 28.33 18.17 29.01
C LYS A 160 29.23 19.03 28.12
N ASN A 161 29.45 18.61 26.87
CA ASN A 161 30.29 19.35 25.93
C ASN A 161 29.68 20.71 25.56
N VAL A 162 28.36 20.75 25.31
CA VAL A 162 27.66 22.01 25.04
C VAL A 162 27.77 22.95 26.24
N LEU A 163 27.49 22.47 27.45
CA LEU A 163 27.55 23.28 28.66
C LEU A 163 28.96 23.81 28.94
N SER A 164 30.01 23.01 28.73
CA SER A 164 31.40 23.45 28.89
C SER A 164 31.78 24.56 27.92
N LEU A 165 31.32 24.50 26.66
CA LEU A 165 31.54 25.56 25.68
C LEU A 165 30.70 26.80 25.98
N LEU A 166 29.48 26.64 26.49
CA LEU A 166 28.64 27.76 26.93
C LEU A 166 29.23 28.50 28.14
N GLU A 167 29.86 27.78 29.08
CA GLU A 167 30.57 28.37 30.21
C GLU A 167 31.70 29.30 29.73
N GLN A 168 32.46 28.88 28.72
CA GLN A 168 33.47 29.72 28.07
C GLN A 168 32.88 30.99 27.43
N LEU A 169 31.61 30.96 27.06
CA LEU A 169 30.88 32.07 26.46
C LEU A 169 30.05 32.89 27.49
N SER A 170 30.49 32.92 28.76
CA SER A 170 29.83 33.64 29.87
C SER A 170 28.40 33.19 30.15
N MET A 171 28.12 31.90 29.94
CA MET A 171 26.84 31.27 30.28
C MET A 171 27.04 30.15 31.31
N GLU A 172 27.76 30.46 32.40
CA GLU A 172 28.15 29.52 33.48
C GLU A 172 26.95 28.86 34.19
N HIS A 173 25.78 29.47 34.09
CA HIS A 173 24.55 29.00 34.73
C HIS A 173 23.52 28.46 33.75
N ALA A 174 23.89 28.30 32.48
CA ALA A 174 23.02 27.69 31.49
C ALA A 174 22.72 26.24 31.85
N GLN A 175 21.51 25.81 31.52
CA GLN A 175 21.05 24.43 31.65
C GLN A 175 20.56 23.96 30.30
N LEU A 176 20.99 22.76 29.91
CA LEU A 176 20.54 22.08 28.70
C LEU A 176 20.05 20.70 29.09
N GLN A 177 18.79 20.41 28.80
CA GLN A 177 18.19 19.09 28.95
C GLN A 177 17.74 18.56 27.60
N ILE A 178 18.32 17.45 27.16
CA ILE A 178 17.85 16.75 25.95
C ILE A 178 16.99 15.59 26.38
N GLN A 179 15.74 15.57 25.94
CA GLN A 179 14.78 14.52 26.26
C GLN A 179 14.57 13.65 25.03
N VAL A 180 14.73 12.33 25.21
CA VAL A 180 14.46 11.32 24.19
C VAL A 180 13.23 10.54 24.64
N ARG A 181 12.09 10.81 24.04
CA ARG A 181 10.80 10.23 24.41
C ARG A 181 10.35 9.22 23.35
N PRO A 182 9.82 8.04 23.72
CA PRO A 182 9.34 7.08 22.74
C PRO A 182 8.09 7.62 22.03
N THR A 183 8.02 7.43 20.71
CA THR A 183 6.82 7.70 19.92
C THR A 183 5.85 6.51 19.96
N ARG A 184 4.56 6.77 19.72
CA ARG A 184 3.55 5.70 19.63
C ARG A 184 3.70 4.83 18.38
N THR A 185 4.25 5.41 17.32
CA THR A 185 4.43 4.76 16.02
C THR A 185 5.87 4.94 15.54
N LEU A 186 6.35 3.96 14.77
CA LEU A 186 7.59 4.08 14.02
C LEU A 186 7.47 5.24 13.02
N THR A 187 8.48 6.09 13.01
CA THR A 187 8.63 7.18 12.04
C THR A 187 9.83 6.91 11.14
N SER A 188 10.00 7.73 10.09
CA SER A 188 11.19 7.66 9.22
C SER A 188 12.51 7.87 9.96
N THR A 189 12.48 8.46 11.16
CA THR A 189 13.67 8.72 11.99
C THR A 189 13.74 7.80 13.22
N GLY A 190 12.93 6.73 13.28
CA GLY A 190 12.91 5.75 14.36
C GLY A 190 11.73 5.93 15.31
N THR A 191 11.92 5.55 16.58
CA THR A 191 10.88 5.48 17.60
C THR A 191 11.04 6.53 18.71
N ASP A 192 11.81 7.59 18.46
CA ASP A 192 12.03 8.63 19.45
C ASP A 192 11.69 10.02 18.91
N GLU A 193 11.07 10.81 19.77
CA GLU A 193 10.98 12.25 19.69
C GLU A 193 12.09 12.85 20.56
N VAL A 194 12.94 13.68 19.95
CA VAL A 194 14.08 14.32 20.63
C VAL A 194 13.78 15.81 20.80
N GLU A 195 13.69 16.26 22.06
CA GLU A 195 13.41 17.65 22.42
C GLU A 195 14.60 18.27 23.16
N PHE A 196 15.02 19.46 22.73
CA PHE A 196 16.07 20.25 23.36
C PHE A 196 15.44 21.32 24.22
N LEU A 197 15.59 21.19 25.53
CA LEU A 197 15.12 22.14 26.53
C LEU A 197 16.30 22.95 27.06
N PHE A 198 16.16 24.27 27.09
CA PHE A 198 17.23 25.18 27.46
C PHE A 198 16.75 26.25 28.44
N ALA A 199 17.63 26.63 29.36
CA ALA A 199 17.49 27.78 30.23
C ALA A 199 18.85 28.50 30.30
N ALA A 200 18.90 29.79 29.99
CA ALA A 200 20.17 30.51 29.91
C ALA A 200 20.75 30.90 31.28
N ASN A 201 19.89 31.07 32.29
CA ASN A 201 20.25 31.63 33.59
C ASN A 201 19.78 30.74 34.74
N LYS A 202 20.48 30.85 35.88
CA LYS A 202 20.14 30.12 37.11
C LYS A 202 18.71 30.46 37.56
N GLY A 203 17.88 29.45 37.80
CA GLY A 203 16.48 29.62 38.20
C GLY A 203 15.52 29.92 37.05
N GLY A 204 16.01 29.96 35.79
CA GLY A 204 15.15 30.00 34.61
C GLY A 204 14.41 28.69 34.39
N ARG A 205 13.24 28.76 33.75
CA ARG A 205 12.48 27.57 33.35
C ARG A 205 13.10 26.96 32.11
N LEU A 206 13.31 25.65 32.12
CA LEU A 206 13.68 24.88 30.93
C LEU A 206 12.54 24.97 29.91
N LEU A 207 12.85 25.51 28.73
CA LEU A 207 11.90 25.71 27.65
C LEU A 207 12.43 25.09 26.36
N PRO A 208 11.56 24.66 25.44
CA PRO A 208 11.98 24.30 24.09
C PRO A 208 12.82 25.43 23.49
N MET A 209 13.91 25.11 22.77
CA MET A 209 14.83 26.12 22.21
C MET A 209 14.12 27.24 21.42
N LYS A 210 13.03 26.91 20.72
CA LYS A 210 12.20 27.85 19.95
C LYS A 210 11.48 28.91 20.81
N ASP A 211 11.27 28.61 22.09
CA ASP A 211 10.49 29.44 23.02
C ASP A 211 11.40 30.25 23.98
N VAL A 212 12.72 30.21 23.76
CA VAL A 212 13.70 30.97 24.54
C VAL A 212 13.74 32.43 24.05
N ALA A 213 13.50 33.37 24.95
CA ALA A 213 13.24 34.78 24.61
C ALA A 213 14.47 35.63 24.22
N SER A 214 15.70 35.16 24.45
CA SER A 214 16.93 35.95 24.23
C SER A 214 17.66 35.53 22.95
N GLY A 215 17.64 36.39 21.93
CA GLY A 215 18.25 36.12 20.62
C GLY A 215 19.78 35.89 20.66
N GLY A 216 20.50 36.61 21.52
CA GLY A 216 21.96 36.44 21.67
C GLY A 216 22.34 35.11 22.34
N GLU A 217 21.60 34.70 23.36
CA GLU A 217 21.82 33.42 24.07
C GLU A 217 21.52 32.22 23.17
N LEU A 218 20.43 32.29 22.40
CA LEU A 218 20.06 31.25 21.46
C LEU A 218 21.08 31.12 20.32
N SER A 219 21.62 32.22 19.83
CA SER A 219 22.64 32.20 18.77
C SER A 219 23.97 31.64 19.28
N ARG A 220 24.36 31.91 20.54
CA ARG A 220 25.53 31.27 21.17
C ARG A 220 25.34 29.76 21.37
N LEU A 221 24.16 29.33 21.86
CA LEU A 221 23.81 27.91 21.94
C LEU A 221 23.85 27.25 20.56
N THR A 222 23.35 27.94 19.53
CA THR A 222 23.36 27.45 18.15
C THR A 222 24.78 27.29 17.61
N LEU A 223 25.67 28.26 17.84
CA LEU A 223 27.08 28.16 17.45
C LEU A 223 27.78 26.99 18.13
N VAL A 224 27.63 26.85 19.45
CA VAL A 224 28.23 25.75 20.21
C VAL A 224 27.71 24.41 19.70
N THR A 225 26.39 24.28 19.55
CA THR A 225 25.74 23.06 19.03
C THR A 225 26.27 22.74 17.63
N LYS A 226 26.27 23.72 16.72
CA LYS A 226 26.79 23.55 15.35
C LYS A 226 28.27 23.20 15.36
N SER A 227 29.08 23.78 16.24
CA SER A 227 30.51 23.48 16.32
C SER A 227 30.80 22.02 16.69
N LEU A 228 29.96 21.43 17.53
CA LEU A 228 30.10 20.03 17.94
C LEU A 228 29.60 19.05 16.87
N VAL A 229 28.62 19.44 16.05
CA VAL A 229 28.05 18.56 14.99
C VAL A 229 28.61 18.84 13.60
N ALA A 230 29.38 19.91 13.41
CA ALA A 230 29.95 20.33 12.13
C ALA A 230 30.76 19.19 11.48
N SER A 231 31.54 18.44 12.25
CA SER A 231 32.30 17.30 11.71
C SER A 231 31.42 16.12 11.26
N ALA A 232 30.15 16.07 11.69
CA ALA A 232 29.21 15.00 11.40
C ALA A 232 28.21 15.35 10.28
N ILE A 233 28.12 16.61 9.88
CA ILE A 233 27.15 17.08 8.88
C ILE A 233 27.90 17.85 7.78
N PRO A 234 27.71 17.52 6.50
CA PRO A 234 28.29 18.30 5.40
C PRO A 234 27.58 19.65 5.29
N LEU A 235 28.02 20.64 6.08
CA LEU A 235 27.54 22.01 6.04
C LEU A 235 28.60 22.89 5.34
N PRO A 236 28.59 23.03 4.00
CA PRO A 236 29.69 23.69 3.30
C PRO A 236 29.91 25.14 3.73
N THR A 237 28.84 25.88 4.08
CA THR A 237 28.90 27.28 4.48
C THR A 237 27.97 27.58 5.66
N LEU A 238 28.49 28.30 6.65
CA LEU A 238 27.79 28.79 7.84
C LEU A 238 27.83 30.32 7.88
N ILE A 239 26.66 30.95 7.98
CA ILE A 239 26.54 32.41 8.10
C ILE A 239 26.04 32.75 9.50
N PHE A 240 26.76 33.60 10.20
CA PHE A 240 26.40 34.13 11.52
C PHE A 240 26.26 35.64 11.44
N ASP A 241 25.12 36.17 11.86
CA ASP A 241 24.83 37.59 11.91
C ASP A 241 24.58 37.98 13.37
N GLU A 242 25.20 39.08 13.83
CA GLU A 242 25.03 39.66 15.17
C GLU A 242 25.17 38.70 16.35
N ILE A 243 25.88 37.59 16.17
CA ILE A 243 26.04 36.56 17.20
C ILE A 243 26.90 37.06 18.38
N ASP A 244 27.71 38.09 18.15
CA ASP A 244 28.53 38.80 19.13
C ASP A 244 27.75 39.90 19.89
N THR A 245 26.44 40.03 19.69
CA THR A 245 25.62 41.00 20.41
C THR A 245 25.59 40.73 21.90
N GLY A 246 25.91 41.76 22.69
CA GLY A 246 25.88 41.70 24.15
C GLY A 246 27.08 40.97 24.77
N ILE A 247 28.14 40.70 24.01
CA ILE A 247 29.41 40.15 24.52
C ILE A 247 30.60 41.01 24.08
N SER A 248 31.64 41.06 24.90
CA SER A 248 32.87 41.81 24.60
C SER A 248 34.08 41.20 25.31
N GLY A 249 35.28 41.70 25.01
CA GLY A 249 36.51 41.26 25.67
C GLY A 249 36.82 39.78 25.44
N ASP A 250 37.18 39.08 26.52
CA ASP A 250 37.61 37.67 26.49
C ASP A 250 36.53 36.73 25.91
N VAL A 251 35.25 37.03 26.15
CA VAL A 251 34.12 36.24 25.65
C VAL A 251 34.03 36.28 24.12
N ALA A 252 34.16 37.48 23.55
CA ALA A 252 34.16 37.68 22.11
C ALA A 252 35.40 37.04 21.46
N LEU A 253 36.54 37.02 22.16
CA LEU A 253 37.75 36.35 21.70
C LEU A 253 37.58 34.83 21.67
N LYS A 254 37.05 34.23 22.74
CA LYS A 254 36.74 32.79 22.81
C LYS A 254 35.76 32.37 21.72
N MET A 255 34.75 33.19 21.47
CA MET A 255 33.81 32.97 20.38
C MET A 255 34.49 33.00 19.00
N GLY A 256 35.36 33.99 18.76
CA GLY A 256 36.15 34.06 17.54
C GLY A 256 37.04 32.82 17.35
N ASN A 257 37.59 32.26 18.44
CA ASN A 257 38.36 31.02 18.39
C ASN A 257 37.49 29.80 18.01
N ILE A 258 36.25 29.71 18.53
CA ILE A 258 35.31 28.65 18.13
C ILE A 258 34.97 28.75 16.64
N MET A 259 34.72 29.96 16.13
CA MET A 259 34.48 30.18 14.70
C MET A 259 35.70 29.84 13.85
N ARG A 260 36.91 30.13 14.35
CA ARG A 260 38.15 29.77 13.67
C ARG A 260 38.33 28.26 13.60
N GLY A 261 38.08 27.53 14.68
CA GLY A 261 38.11 26.06 14.65
C GLY A 261 37.07 25.47 13.68
N LEU A 262 35.88 26.06 13.63
CA LEU A 262 34.87 25.71 12.63
C LEU A 262 35.35 25.93 11.19
N SER A 263 36.10 27.02 10.96
CA SER A 263 36.59 27.38 9.62
C SER A 263 37.59 26.39 9.01
N ASP A 264 38.19 25.53 9.83
CA ASP A 264 39.16 24.52 9.37
C ASP A 264 38.49 23.44 8.50
N GLN A 265 37.17 23.26 8.67
CA GLN A 265 36.38 22.27 7.91
C GLN A 265 35.23 22.89 7.12
N HIS A 266 34.85 24.14 7.40
CA HIS A 266 33.63 24.78 6.90
C HIS A 266 33.94 26.20 6.44
N GLN A 267 33.20 26.74 5.46
CA GLN A 267 33.27 28.17 5.19
C GLN A 267 32.43 28.91 6.24
N VAL A 268 33.06 29.72 7.09
CA VAL A 268 32.34 30.54 8.09
C VAL A 268 32.35 32.00 7.66
N VAL A 269 31.15 32.58 7.51
CA VAL A 269 30.94 34.02 7.25
C VAL A 269 30.30 34.62 8.49
N SER A 270 30.97 35.58 9.12
CA SER A 270 30.43 36.32 10.26
C SER A 270 30.31 37.80 9.93
N ILE A 271 29.15 38.37 10.21
CA ILE A 271 28.91 39.81 10.22
C ILE A 271 29.05 40.25 11.68
N THR A 272 30.07 41.05 11.97
CA THR A 272 30.48 41.37 13.34
C THR A 272 30.97 42.81 13.44
N HIS A 273 30.73 43.41 14.60
CA HIS A 273 31.33 44.69 14.99
C HIS A 273 32.41 44.50 16.07
N SER A 274 32.59 43.29 16.59
CA SER A 274 33.62 42.95 17.54
C SER A 274 35.00 42.84 16.88
N PRO A 275 35.99 43.66 17.30
CA PRO A 275 37.37 43.52 16.83
C PRO A 275 37.97 42.16 17.20
N GLN A 276 37.57 41.57 18.33
CA GLN A 276 38.04 40.27 18.79
C GLN A 276 37.61 39.16 17.82
N VAL A 277 36.34 39.16 17.39
CA VAL A 277 35.84 38.17 16.41
C VAL A 277 36.47 38.40 15.03
N ALA A 278 36.46 39.65 14.55
CA ALA A 278 37.04 40.01 13.25
C ALA A 278 38.55 39.70 13.16
N SER A 279 39.28 39.77 14.28
CA SER A 279 40.70 39.43 14.33
C SER A 279 40.98 37.95 14.00
N LYS A 280 40.03 37.04 14.20
CA LYS A 280 40.22 35.59 13.98
C LYS A 280 39.93 35.12 12.56
N ALA A 281 39.31 35.96 11.73
CA ALA A 281 38.97 35.63 10.34
C ALA A 281 40.20 35.34 9.47
N ASN A 282 40.08 34.42 8.51
CA ASN A 282 41.11 34.23 7.48
C ASN A 282 41.14 35.42 6.52
N THR A 283 39.97 35.88 6.09
CA THR A 283 39.77 37.01 5.18
C THR A 283 38.84 38.02 5.81
N HIS A 284 39.23 39.30 5.83
CA HIS A 284 38.41 40.39 6.36
C HIS A 284 37.86 41.24 5.22
N TYR A 285 36.52 41.32 5.13
CA TYR A 285 35.81 42.20 4.21
C TYR A 285 35.28 43.43 4.94
N PHE A 286 35.50 44.61 4.35
CA PHE A 286 35.02 45.87 4.89
C PHE A 286 33.81 46.38 4.10
N VAL A 287 32.75 46.67 4.83
CA VAL A 287 31.50 47.22 4.29
C VAL A 287 31.51 48.73 4.47
N PHE A 288 31.31 49.49 3.39
CA PHE A 288 31.32 50.95 3.41
C PHE A 288 30.26 51.56 2.50
N LYS A 289 29.84 52.77 2.82
CA LYS A 289 28.91 53.56 2.00
C LYS A 289 29.70 54.45 1.04
N GLN A 290 29.29 54.49 -0.22
CA GLN A 290 29.82 55.39 -1.24
C GLN A 290 28.66 56.15 -1.89
N ILE A 291 28.83 57.45 -2.10
CA ILE A 291 27.84 58.24 -2.85
C ILE A 291 28.16 58.10 -4.34
N LYS A 292 27.16 57.70 -5.13
CA LYS A 292 27.22 57.65 -6.59
C LYS A 292 25.93 58.23 -7.14
N ASP A 293 26.03 59.26 -7.99
CA ASP A 293 24.89 59.90 -8.67
C ASP A 293 23.76 60.29 -7.69
N GLU A 294 24.14 60.96 -6.59
CA GLU A 294 23.26 61.35 -5.46
C GLU A 294 22.60 60.22 -4.66
N ARG A 295 22.97 58.95 -4.92
CA ARG A 295 22.51 57.80 -4.14
C ARG A 295 23.62 57.22 -3.29
N THR A 296 23.30 56.92 -2.03
CA THR A 296 24.21 56.17 -1.15
C THR A 296 24.11 54.69 -1.50
N VAL A 297 25.22 54.10 -1.95
CA VAL A 297 25.34 52.67 -2.24
C VAL A 297 26.28 52.01 -1.23
N THR A 298 25.89 50.83 -0.74
CA THR A 298 26.75 50.00 0.10
C THR A 298 27.69 49.17 -0.78
N ARG A 299 28.97 49.16 -0.44
CA ARG A 299 30.00 48.38 -1.12
C ARG A 299 30.78 47.54 -0.13
N VAL A 300 31.33 46.44 -0.62
CA VAL A 300 32.15 45.51 0.15
C VAL A 300 33.46 45.32 -0.59
N ARG A 301 34.58 45.33 0.12
CA ARG A 301 35.90 45.03 -0.44
C ARG A 301 36.73 44.22 0.55
N SER A 302 37.65 43.41 0.05
CA SER A 302 38.64 42.74 0.90
C SER A 302 39.68 43.75 1.41
N LEU A 303 40.18 43.53 2.62
CA LEU A 303 41.25 44.33 3.23
C LEU A 303 42.61 43.63 3.05
N SER A 304 43.63 44.41 2.67
CA SER A 304 45.03 43.99 2.82
C SER A 304 45.42 43.85 4.30
N GLN A 305 46.59 43.29 4.58
CA GLN A 305 47.06 43.11 5.97
C GLN A 305 47.19 44.45 6.73
N GLU A 306 47.75 45.48 6.11
CA GLU A 306 47.89 46.81 6.72
C GLU A 306 46.52 47.46 6.95
N GLU A 307 45.64 47.41 5.94
CA GLU A 307 44.28 47.94 6.08
C GLU A 307 43.47 47.18 7.12
N ARG A 308 43.71 45.86 7.26
CA ARG A 308 43.10 45.03 8.30
C ARG A 308 43.56 45.45 9.68
N ILE A 309 44.86 45.68 9.90
CA ILE A 309 45.38 46.21 11.18
C ILE A 309 44.69 47.54 11.50
N ARG A 310 44.63 48.46 10.53
CA ARG A 310 43.99 49.76 10.72
C ARG A 310 42.49 49.64 11.00
N ALA A 311 41.79 48.74 10.33
CA ALA A 311 40.36 48.51 10.55
C ALA A 311 40.09 47.96 11.95
N ILE A 312 40.84 46.95 12.39
CA ILE A 312 40.73 46.40 13.76
C ILE A 312 41.09 47.47 14.81
N ALA A 313 42.15 48.26 14.59
CA ALA A 313 42.53 49.36 15.48
C ALA A 313 41.44 50.44 15.57
N THR A 314 40.76 50.71 14.45
CA THR A 314 39.62 51.64 14.40
C THR A 314 38.43 51.06 15.17
N MET A 315 38.14 49.77 15.04
CA MET A 315 37.09 49.08 15.81
C MET A 315 37.37 49.06 17.31
N LEU A 316 38.65 49.02 17.72
CA LEU A 316 39.08 49.09 19.12
C LEU A 316 39.03 50.51 19.71
N SER A 317 39.06 51.56 18.88
CA SER A 317 39.21 52.94 19.32
C SER A 317 38.29 53.90 18.56
N GLN A 318 38.87 54.88 17.87
CA GLN A 318 38.18 55.89 17.08
C GLN A 318 38.82 55.95 15.68
N ASN A 319 38.22 56.71 14.76
CA ASN A 319 38.79 56.96 13.45
C ASN A 319 39.28 58.42 13.39
N PRO A 320 40.60 58.69 13.25
CA PRO A 320 41.70 57.73 13.10
C PRO A 320 42.09 57.02 14.42
N PRO A 321 42.62 55.78 14.35
CA PRO A 321 43.00 55.02 15.53
C PRO A 321 44.28 55.57 16.19
N SER A 322 44.42 55.39 17.50
CA SER A 322 45.64 55.75 18.22
C SER A 322 46.77 54.73 18.01
N ASP A 323 48.01 55.13 18.26
CA ASP A 323 49.17 54.22 18.15
C ASP A 323 49.02 53.00 19.06
N SER A 324 48.51 53.19 20.29
CA SER A 324 48.24 52.08 21.20
C SER A 324 47.15 51.11 20.69
N ALA A 325 46.16 51.62 19.94
CA ALA A 325 45.14 50.78 19.33
C ALA A 325 45.70 49.97 18.15
N ILE A 326 46.67 50.53 17.41
CA ILE A 326 47.39 49.82 16.36
C ILE A 326 48.21 48.66 16.94
N GLU A 327 48.94 48.90 18.04
CA GLU A 327 49.72 47.86 18.71
C GLU A 327 48.82 46.73 19.26
N ASN A 328 47.68 47.07 19.86
CA ASN A 328 46.71 46.07 20.33
C ASN A 328 46.08 45.28 19.16
N ALA A 329 45.79 45.94 18.03
CA ALA A 329 45.31 45.26 16.84
C ALA A 329 46.33 44.26 16.27
N LYS A 330 47.62 44.61 16.27
CA LYS A 330 48.72 43.72 15.89
C LYS A 330 48.79 42.48 16.80
N GLU A 331 48.68 42.68 18.11
CA GLU A 331 48.64 41.59 19.09
C GLU A 331 47.46 40.62 18.84
N LEU A 332 46.25 41.15 18.64
CA LEU A 332 45.07 40.34 18.34
C LEU A 332 45.20 39.53 17.04
N LEU A 333 45.86 40.10 16.04
CA LEU A 333 46.13 39.47 14.75
C LEU A 333 47.32 38.50 14.78
N GLY A 334 48.11 38.48 15.86
CA GLY A 334 49.33 37.67 15.96
C GLY A 334 50.44 38.12 15.02
N VAL A 335 50.48 39.41 14.68
CA VAL A 335 51.48 40.01 13.80
C VAL A 335 52.36 40.91 14.67
N ALA A 336 53.47 40.40 15.17
CA ALA A 336 54.45 41.19 15.92
C ALA A 336 55.24 42.11 14.99
#